data_AF-A0A5K0YP44-F1
#
_entry.id   AF-A0A5K0YP44-F1
#
_cell.length_a   1.000
_cell.length_b   1.000
_cell.length_c   1.000
_cell.angle_alpha   90.00
_cell.angle_beta   90.00
_cell.angle_gamma   90.00
#
_symmetry.space_group_name_H-M   'P 1'
#
loop_
_entity.id
_entity.type
_entity.pdbx_description
1 polymer ?
#
loop_
_entity_poly.entity_id
_entity_poly.type
_entity_poly.pdbx_seq_one_letter_code
_entity_poly.pdbx_strand_id
1 'polypeptide(L)' 'MWPDLIQKAKDGGLDVIETYVFWNLHEPVQNQ' A
#
# COMPACT_ATOMS: atom_id res chain seq x y z
N MET A 1 0.00 8.36 -9.22
CA MET A 1 0.66 7.47 -8.21
C MET A 1 -0.03 7.67 -6.85
N TRP A 2 0.30 6.90 -5.82
CA TRP A 2 -0.43 6.76 -4.53
C TRP A 2 -1.30 7.94 -4.04
N PRO A 3 -0.84 9.20 -4.00
CA PRO A 3 -1.69 10.33 -3.59
C PRO A 3 -3.02 10.46 -4.35
N ASP A 4 -3.02 10.22 -5.66
CA ASP A 4 -4.23 10.26 -6.50
C ASP A 4 -5.19 9.11 -6.20
N LEU A 5 -4.66 7.92 -5.91
CA LEU A 5 -5.47 6.75 -5.54
C LEU A 5 -6.13 6.94 -4.17
N ILE A 6 -5.39 7.51 -3.22
CA ILE A 6 -5.90 7.83 -1.89
C ILE A 6 -6.98 8.92 -1.99
N GLN A 7 -6.78 9.95 -2.82
CA GLN A 7 -7.78 10.99 -3.01
C GLN A 7 -9.07 10.44 -3.60
N LYS A 8 -8.99 9.60 -4.64
CA LYS A 8 -10.15 8.93 -5.23
C LYS A 8 -10.87 8.02 -4.25
N ALA A 9 -10.15 7.31 -3.38
CA ALA A 9 -10.75 6.49 -2.34
C ALA A 9 -11.55 7.34 -1.33
N LYS A 10 -11.00 8.49 -0.91
CA LYS A 10 -11.69 9.45 -0.03
C LYS A 10 -12.92 10.05 -0.70
N ASP A 11 -12.80 10.48 -1.96
CA ASP A 11 -13.92 11.05 -2.72
C ASP A 11 -15.03 10.01 -2.93
N GLY A 12 -14.68 8.73 -2.99
CA GLY A 12 -15.61 7.59 -3.04
C GLY A 12 -16.19 7.16 -1.69
N GLY A 13 -15.84 7.85 -0.58
CA GLY A 13 -16.37 7.57 0.76
C GLY A 13 -15.74 6.35 1.45
N LEU A 14 -14.53 5.93 1.05
CA LEU A 14 -13.80 4.86 1.75
C LEU A 14 -13.02 5.43 2.94
N ASP A 15 -13.14 4.76 4.10
CA ASP A 15 -12.49 5.17 5.35
C ASP A 15 -11.19 4.41 5.65
N VAL A 16 -10.95 3.29 4.99
CA VAL A 16 -9.79 2.41 5.22
C VAL A 16 -9.19 1.95 3.90
N ILE A 17 -7.86 1.90 3.84
CA ILE A 17 -7.10 1.26 2.77
C ILE A 17 -6.41 0.03 3.36
N GLU A 18 -6.70 -1.13 2.78
CA GLU A 18 -6.01 -2.38 3.11
C GLU A 18 -4.98 -2.69 2.01
N THR A 19 -3.77 -3.07 2.42
CA THR A 19 -2.71 -3.46 1.48
C THR A 19 -1.86 -4.57 2.08
N TYR A 20 -1.33 -5.43 1.22
CA TYR A 20 -0.31 -6.39 1.60
C TYR A 20 1.08 -5.73 1.66
N VAL A 21 1.94 -6.31 2.48
CA VAL A 21 3.38 -6.06 2.45
C VAL A 21 4.05 -7.22 1.71
N PHE A 22 4.74 -6.90 0.63
CA PHE A 22 5.52 -7.88 -0.13
C PHE A 22 6.89 -8.09 0.54
N TRP A 23 6.96 -9.06 1.46
CA TRP A 23 8.16 -9.31 2.26
C TRP A 23 9.39 -9.65 1.41
N ASN A 24 9.23 -10.38 0.31
CA ASN A 24 10.31 -10.74 -0.61
C ASN A 24 11.05 -9.54 -1.23
N LEU A 25 10.42 -8.36 -1.27
CA LEU A 25 11.09 -7.12 -1.72
C LEU A 25 11.82 -6.41 -0.58
N HIS A 26 11.37 -6.61 0.66
CA HIS A 26 11.97 -6.01 1.85
C HIS A 26 13.12 -6.87 2.40
N GLU A 27 13.03 -8.20 2.25
CA GLU A 27 14.08 -9.17 2.54
C GLU A 27 14.37 -9.99 1.27
N PRO A 28 15.13 -9.43 0.32
CA PRO A 28 15.55 -10.16 -0.88
C PRO A 28 16.58 -11.25 -0.56
N VAL A 29 17.33 -11.09 0.53
CA VAL A 29 18.32 -12.04 1.04
C VAL A 29 18.07 -12.23 2.53
N GLN A 30 18.05 -13.48 2.96
CA GLN A 30 17.75 -13.85 4.33
C GLN A 30 18.76 -13.24 5.32
N ASN A 31 18.27 -12.57 6.37
CA ASN A 31 19.03 -11.96 7.48
C ASN A 31 20.02 -10.83 7.09
N GLN A 32 19.61 -9.87 6.25
CA GLN A 32 20.39 -8.65 5.95
C GLN A 32 20.23 -7.53 6.97
#